data_AF-A0AAN8S2I2-F1
#
_entry.id   AF-A0AAN8S2I2-F1
#
_cell.length_a   1.000
_cell.length_b   1.000
_cell.length_c   1.000
_cell.angle_alpha   90.00
_cell.angle_beta   90.00
_cell.angle_gamma   90.00
#
_symmetry.space_group_name_H-M   'P 1'
#
loop_
_entity.id
_entity.type
_entity.pdbx_description
1 polymer ?
#
loop_
_entity_poly.entity_id
_entity_poly.type
_entity_poly.pdbx_seq_one_letter_code
_entity_poly.pdbx_strand_id
1 'polypeptide(L)'
;MFFDLNIPKPDANVQEVLQGIVERGVKYGYRAFAVTTNVDEIVFTQQKMVKNKKKSEASHEATIIPSPVNLNKLKTDYPKVHFYNRINLKVSDNTNIRKFIQQKELKIYDLISFEPQTQDALKSLTSVPAMDILSYNPENRSEFKFTRKLYKQFVNQKTYFELVYAPGIADATLRKNLLVRSHIYKAVGKSTNIIVTSHAHLPHHIRGPYDVMNLYPFLC
;
A
#
# COMPACT_ATOMS: atom_id res chain seq x y z
N MET A 1 -5.59 20.58 -1.70
CA MET A 1 -4.27 20.09 -1.24
C MET A 1 -4.09 18.69 -1.81
N PHE A 2 -2.93 18.35 -2.37
CA PHE A 2 -2.69 17.06 -3.03
C PHE A 2 -1.77 16.18 -2.20
N PHE A 3 -2.07 14.87 -2.17
CA PHE A 3 -1.39 13.87 -1.36
C PHE A 3 -1.01 12.68 -2.22
N ASP A 4 0.18 12.12 -2.00
CA ASP A 4 0.56 10.83 -2.55
C ASP A 4 0.74 9.83 -1.41
N LEU A 5 -0.13 8.82 -1.36
CA LEU A 5 -0.23 7.89 -0.23
C LEU A 5 0.52 6.58 -0.45
N ASN A 6 1.33 6.46 -1.50
CA ASN A 6 2.07 5.25 -1.77
C ASN A 6 3.42 5.52 -2.43
N ILE A 7 4.43 5.89 -1.63
CA ILE A 7 5.81 5.86 -2.09
C ILE A 7 6.50 4.65 -1.45
N PRO A 8 6.99 3.67 -2.23
CA PRO A 8 7.66 2.51 -1.67
C PRO A 8 8.91 2.95 -0.90
N LYS A 9 9.10 2.37 0.30
CA LYS A 9 10.35 2.49 1.05
C LYS A 9 11.50 2.01 0.16
N PRO A 10 12.54 2.82 -0.09
CA PRO A 10 13.71 2.37 -0.83
C PRO A 10 14.50 1.36 0.02
N ASP A 11 15.19 0.44 -0.65
CA ASP A 11 16.20 -0.40 0.00
C ASP A 11 17.32 0.47 0.60
N ALA A 12 18.02 -0.05 1.62
CA ALA A 12 18.98 0.70 2.43
C ALA A 12 20.06 1.45 1.63
N ASN A 13 20.37 1.00 0.41
CA ASN A 13 21.37 1.59 -0.47
C ASN A 13 20.82 2.68 -1.41
N VAL A 14 19.52 3.02 -1.34
CA VAL A 14 18.84 3.84 -2.37
C VAL A 14 18.00 4.98 -1.77
N GLN A 15 18.41 5.51 -0.62
CA GLN A 15 17.67 6.59 0.05
C GLN A 15 17.56 7.88 -0.79
N GLU A 16 18.51 8.11 -1.70
CA GLU A 16 18.51 9.22 -2.65
C GLU A 16 17.30 9.20 -3.60
N VAL A 17 16.80 8.02 -3.95
CA VAL A 17 15.63 7.88 -4.84
C VAL A 17 14.36 8.42 -4.18
N LEU A 18 14.16 8.11 -2.89
CA LEU A 18 13.03 8.66 -2.12
C LEU A 18 13.09 10.19 -2.08
N GLN A 19 14.28 10.74 -1.83
CA GLN A 19 14.48 12.19 -1.82
C GLN A 19 14.17 12.81 -3.19
N GLY A 20 14.59 12.19 -4.29
CA GLY A 20 14.30 12.66 -5.65
C GLY A 20 12.81 12.60 -6.00
N ILE A 21 12.09 11.56 -5.55
CA ILE A 21 10.63 11.46 -5.73
C ILE A 21 9.93 12.58 -4.97
N VAL A 22 10.30 12.79 -3.70
CA VAL A 22 9.72 13.84 -2.85
C VAL A 22 10.01 15.23 -3.44
N GLU A 23 11.26 15.51 -3.82
CA GLU A 23 11.64 16.79 -4.41
C GLU A 23 10.79 17.11 -5.65
N ARG A 24 10.65 16.15 -6.55
CA ARG A 24 9.86 16.33 -7.77
C ARG A 24 8.37 16.46 -7.46
N GLY A 25 7.85 15.67 -6.53
CA GLY A 25 6.47 15.78 -6.07
C GLY A 25 6.15 17.14 -5.44
N VAL A 26 7.06 17.69 -4.63
CA VAL A 26 6.90 19.03 -4.05
C VAL A 26 6.86 20.10 -5.14
N LYS A 27 7.75 20.00 -6.15
CA LYS A 27 7.74 20.88 -7.33
C LYS A 27 6.41 20.80 -8.10
N TYR A 28 5.79 19.63 -8.18
CA TYR A 28 4.47 19.44 -8.78
C TYR A 28 3.29 19.90 -7.93
N GLY A 29 3.50 20.24 -6.66
CA GLY A 29 2.46 20.77 -5.77
C GLY A 29 1.88 19.77 -4.78
N TYR A 30 2.46 18.59 -4.61
CA TYR A 30 2.10 17.71 -3.49
C TYR A 30 2.47 18.35 -2.15
N ARG A 31 1.68 18.03 -1.11
CA ARG A 31 1.83 18.58 0.25
C ARG A 31 1.78 17.53 1.35
N ALA A 32 1.53 16.26 1.01
CA ALA A 32 1.86 15.15 1.89
C ALA A 32 2.27 13.91 1.12
N PHE A 33 3.08 13.10 1.77
CA PHE A 33 3.57 11.82 1.27
C PHE A 33 3.43 10.75 2.35
N ALA A 34 2.99 9.55 1.95
CA ALA A 34 3.07 8.37 2.79
C ALA A 34 4.12 7.40 2.26
N VAL A 35 5.08 7.02 3.11
CA VAL A 35 6.13 6.06 2.77
C VAL A 35 5.65 4.66 3.17
N THR A 36 5.51 3.79 2.17
CA THR A 36 4.96 2.45 2.30
C THR A 36 6.05 1.43 2.61
N THR A 37 5.91 0.73 3.73
CA THR A 37 6.69 -0.48 4.03
C THR A 37 5.87 -1.71 3.66
N ASN A 38 6.33 -2.47 2.67
CA ASN A 38 5.67 -3.72 2.25
C ASN A 38 6.13 -4.88 3.14
N VAL A 39 5.19 -5.68 3.64
CA VAL A 39 5.47 -6.89 4.43
C VAL A 39 4.70 -8.06 3.82
N ASP A 40 5.41 -9.16 3.62
CA ASP A 40 4.86 -10.40 3.07
C ASP A 40 4.62 -11.45 4.18
N GLU A 41 3.75 -12.41 3.93
CA GLU A 41 3.42 -13.49 4.86
C GLU A 41 4.60 -14.44 5.11
N ILE A 42 5.60 -14.43 4.23
CA ILE A 42 6.84 -15.21 4.33
C ILE A 42 7.58 -14.92 5.66
N VAL A 43 7.38 -13.75 6.26
CA VAL A 43 7.97 -13.42 7.56
C VAL A 43 7.54 -14.42 8.65
N PHE A 44 6.31 -14.94 8.58
CA PHE A 44 5.83 -15.94 9.54
C PHE A 44 6.47 -17.33 9.36
N THR A 45 6.86 -17.71 8.13
CA THR A 45 7.51 -19.00 7.87
C THR A 45 8.98 -18.96 8.25
N GLN A 46 9.67 -17.85 7.98
CA GLN A 46 11.06 -17.64 8.39
C GLN A 46 11.22 -17.69 9.91
N GLN A 47 10.26 -17.16 10.67
CA GLN A 47 10.28 -17.27 12.13
C GLN A 47 10.17 -18.70 12.66
N LYS A 48 9.40 -19.58 12.01
CA LYS A 48 9.34 -21.01 12.41
C LYS A 48 10.68 -21.69 12.22
N MET A 49 11.41 -21.37 11.14
CA MET A 49 12.74 -21.92 10.89
C MET A 49 13.78 -21.39 11.90
N VAL A 50 13.72 -20.10 12.26
CA VAL A 50 14.62 -19.52 13.27
C VAL A 50 14.34 -20.07 14.68
N LYS A 51 13.07 -20.25 15.06
CA LYS A 51 12.69 -20.88 16.33
C LYS A 51 13.14 -22.35 16.43
N ASN A 52 13.16 -23.09 15.32
CA ASN A 52 13.70 -24.45 15.30
C ASN A 52 15.24 -24.50 15.39
N LYS A 53 15.95 -23.44 15.00
CA LYS A 53 17.44 -23.35 15.13
C LYS A 53 17.91 -22.77 16.47
N LYS A 54 17.14 -21.91 17.13
CA LYS A 54 17.49 -21.29 18.43
C LYS A 54 16.69 -21.88 19.58
N LYS A 55 16.95 -23.16 19.90
CA LYS A 55 16.42 -23.81 21.12
C LYS A 55 17.36 -23.68 22.33
N SER A 56 18.34 -22.78 22.25
CA SER A 56 19.21 -22.38 23.37
C SER A 56 19.29 -20.85 23.39
N GLU A 57 19.00 -20.29 24.56
CA GLU A 57 19.14 -18.89 24.98
C GLU A 57 17.96 -17.92 24.71
N ALA A 58 17.63 -17.21 25.80
CA ALA A 58 16.44 -16.39 26.07
C ALA A 58 15.93 -15.57 24.88
N SER A 59 14.70 -15.88 24.47
CA SER A 59 14.01 -15.28 23.33
C SER A 59 13.49 -13.87 23.63
N HIS A 60 14.20 -12.84 23.19
CA HIS A 60 13.53 -11.61 22.79
C HIS A 60 12.67 -11.94 21.55
N GLU A 61 11.35 -11.74 21.66
CA GLU A 61 10.40 -11.94 20.56
C GLU A 61 10.83 -11.09 19.35
N ALA A 62 11.33 -11.74 18.29
CA ALA A 62 11.64 -11.04 17.05
C ALA A 62 10.34 -10.46 16.48
N THR A 63 10.21 -9.13 16.49
CA THR A 63 9.03 -8.41 15.99
C THR A 63 8.85 -8.70 14.50
N ILE A 64 7.66 -9.20 14.12
CA ILE A 64 7.30 -9.59 12.74
C ILE A 64 7.22 -8.36 11.84
N ILE A 65 6.78 -7.24 12.41
CA ILE A 65 6.57 -5.99 11.70
C ILE A 65 7.82 -5.13 11.86
N PRO A 66 8.43 -4.66 10.76
CA PRO A 66 9.58 -3.78 10.83
C PRO A 66 9.19 -2.43 11.42
N SER A 67 10.14 -1.76 12.08
CA SER A 67 9.93 -0.39 12.54
C SER A 67 9.76 0.56 11.34
N PRO A 68 8.90 1.59 11.48
CA PRO A 68 8.69 2.58 10.42
C PRO A 68 9.97 3.32 10.02
N VAL A 69 9.95 3.90 8.83
CA VAL A 69 11.08 4.70 8.33
C VAL A 69 11.20 5.97 9.16
N ASN A 70 12.44 6.35 9.49
CA ASN A 70 12.69 7.64 10.10
C ASN A 70 12.54 8.76 9.05
N LEU A 71 11.48 9.55 9.16
CA LEU A 71 11.14 10.63 8.23
C LEU A 71 11.64 12.01 8.71
N ASN A 72 12.42 12.08 9.79
CA ASN A 72 12.82 13.36 10.40
C ASN A 72 13.67 14.23 9.46
N LYS A 73 14.56 13.60 8.68
CA LYS A 73 15.35 14.30 7.67
C LYS A 73 14.46 14.97 6.62
N LEU A 74 13.51 14.23 6.05
CA LEU A 74 12.55 14.75 5.07
C LEU A 74 11.66 15.87 5.64
N LYS A 75 11.22 15.73 6.90
CA LYS A 75 10.46 16.78 7.60
C LYS A 75 11.28 18.06 7.79
N THR A 76 12.59 17.93 8.00
CA THR A 76 13.52 19.06 8.16
C THR A 76 13.78 19.74 6.81
N ASP A 77 14.01 18.96 5.77
CA ASP A 77 14.26 19.45 4.40
C ASP A 77 13.00 20.11 3.79
N TYR A 78 11.80 19.62 4.15
CA TYR A 78 10.52 20.09 3.60
C TYR A 78 9.50 20.40 4.71
N PRO A 79 9.65 21.51 5.46
CA PRO A 79 8.85 21.81 6.65
C PRO A 79 7.37 22.10 6.36
N LYS A 80 7.01 22.42 5.10
CA LYS A 80 5.63 22.68 4.65
C LYS A 80 4.91 21.42 4.13
N VAL A 81 5.54 20.25 4.22
CA VAL A 81 5.06 18.99 3.67
C VAL A 81 4.85 18.00 4.82
N HIS A 82 3.73 17.29 4.79
CA HIS A 82 3.42 16.28 5.81
C HIS A 82 3.94 14.91 5.37
N PHE A 83 4.53 14.16 6.30
CA PHE A 83 5.08 12.85 6.01
C PHE A 83 4.49 11.82 6.96
N TYR A 84 3.94 10.76 6.39
CA TYR A 84 3.28 9.66 7.09
C TYR A 84 3.99 8.33 6.80
N ASN A 85 3.90 7.41 7.76
CA ASN A 85 4.34 6.04 7.58
C ASN A 85 3.15 5.14 7.27
N ARG A 86 3.19 4.46 6.13
CA ARG A 86 2.19 3.47 5.72
C ARG A 86 2.80 2.07 5.80
N ILE A 87 2.01 1.10 6.24
CA ILE A 87 2.35 -0.32 6.11
C ILE A 87 1.39 -0.99 5.11
N ASN A 88 1.93 -1.80 4.21
CA ASN A 88 1.17 -2.62 3.29
C ASN A 88 1.43 -4.10 3.55
N LEU A 89 0.38 -4.83 3.90
CA LEU A 89 0.44 -6.24 4.28
C LEU A 89 -0.11 -7.11 3.16
N LYS A 90 0.75 -7.91 2.51
CA LYS A 90 0.30 -8.91 1.55
C LYS A 90 -0.30 -10.09 2.31
N VAL A 91 -1.51 -10.50 1.93
CA VAL A 91 -2.22 -11.58 2.62
C VAL A 91 -2.88 -12.56 1.66
N SER A 92 -2.73 -13.85 1.91
CA SER A 92 -3.33 -14.96 1.15
C SER A 92 -4.38 -15.72 1.96
N ASP A 93 -4.29 -15.71 3.30
CA ASP A 93 -5.14 -16.51 4.18
C ASP A 93 -5.66 -15.74 5.41
N ASN A 94 -6.82 -16.14 5.91
CA ASN A 94 -7.42 -15.59 7.14
C ASN A 94 -6.54 -15.79 8.38
N THR A 95 -5.78 -16.88 8.43
CA THR A 95 -4.88 -17.15 9.56
C THR A 95 -3.78 -16.10 9.66
N ASN A 96 -3.22 -15.66 8.53
CA ASN A 96 -2.15 -14.66 8.48
C ASN A 96 -2.71 -13.25 8.72
N ILE A 97 -3.91 -12.94 8.22
CA ILE A 97 -4.63 -11.70 8.55
C ILE A 97 -4.77 -11.53 10.07
N ARG A 98 -5.23 -12.57 10.77
CA ARG A 98 -5.36 -12.55 12.24
C ARG A 98 -4.03 -12.35 12.95
N LYS A 99 -2.97 -13.02 12.50
CA LYS A 99 -1.62 -12.86 13.08
C LYS A 99 -1.12 -11.43 12.94
N PHE A 100 -1.31 -10.80 11.77
CA PHE A 100 -0.94 -9.41 11.56
C PHE A 100 -1.72 -8.48 12.49
N ILE A 101 -3.04 -8.60 12.56
CA ILE A 101 -3.89 -7.74 13.40
C ILE A 101 -3.53 -7.82 14.90
N GLN A 102 -3.04 -8.97 15.36
CA GLN A 102 -2.60 -9.14 16.75
C GLN A 102 -1.29 -8.42 17.08
N GLN A 103 -0.51 -8.01 16.07
CA GLN A 103 0.75 -7.30 16.29
C GLN A 103 0.49 -5.87 16.79
N LYS A 104 1.17 -5.47 17.86
CA LYS A 104 0.99 -4.13 18.47
C LYS A 104 1.66 -3.04 17.63
N GLU A 105 2.68 -3.42 16.88
CA GLU A 105 3.51 -2.58 16.02
C GLU A 105 2.72 -1.94 14.87
N LEU A 106 1.58 -2.53 14.48
CA LEU A 106 0.68 -1.91 13.50
C LEU A 106 0.20 -0.53 13.94
N LYS A 107 0.01 -0.31 15.24
CA LYS A 107 -0.47 0.97 15.78
C LYS A 107 0.56 2.10 15.68
N ILE A 108 1.81 1.80 15.33
CA ILE A 108 2.88 2.79 15.15
C ILE A 108 2.76 3.44 13.76
N TYR A 109 2.18 2.75 12.79
CA TYR A 109 1.97 3.27 11.45
C TYR A 109 0.75 4.18 11.41
N ASP A 110 0.83 5.24 10.59
CA ASP A 110 -0.26 6.20 10.41
C ASP A 110 -1.37 5.65 9.50
N LEU A 111 -0.99 4.80 8.54
CA LEU A 111 -1.90 4.19 7.57
C LEU A 111 -1.65 2.69 7.44
N ILE A 112 -2.72 1.90 7.45
CA ILE A 112 -2.68 0.45 7.32
C ILE A 112 -3.38 0.04 6.03
N SER A 113 -2.65 -0.64 5.15
CA SER A 113 -3.20 -1.24 3.94
C SER A 113 -2.99 -2.74 3.87
N PHE A 114 -3.94 -3.43 3.26
CA PHE A 114 -3.84 -4.86 2.96
C PHE A 114 -3.92 -5.11 1.47
N GLU A 115 -3.07 -6.00 0.97
CA GLU A 115 -3.03 -6.46 -0.42
C GLU A 115 -3.46 -7.95 -0.46
N PRO A 116 -4.73 -8.25 -0.75
CA PRO A 116 -5.20 -9.63 -0.82
C PRO A 116 -4.66 -10.33 -2.07
N GLN A 117 -4.20 -11.58 -1.92
CA GLN A 117 -3.76 -12.42 -3.03
C GLN A 117 -4.86 -13.40 -3.49
N THR A 118 -5.76 -13.79 -2.59
CA THR A 118 -6.83 -14.76 -2.86
C THR A 118 -8.22 -14.17 -2.68
N GLN A 119 -9.23 -14.82 -3.28
CA GLN A 119 -10.64 -14.44 -3.08
C GLN A 119 -11.08 -14.56 -1.61
N ASP A 120 -10.54 -15.54 -0.89
CA ASP A 120 -10.95 -15.82 0.49
C ASP A 120 -10.26 -14.88 1.48
N ALA A 121 -9.01 -14.46 1.22
CA ALA A 121 -8.39 -13.34 1.92
C ALA A 121 -9.22 -12.07 1.76
N LEU A 122 -9.62 -11.73 0.52
CA LEU A 122 -10.45 -10.55 0.26
C LEU A 122 -11.76 -10.57 1.06
N LYS A 123 -12.47 -11.70 1.08
CA LYS A 123 -13.70 -11.81 1.89
C LYS A 123 -13.41 -11.63 3.38
N SER A 124 -12.32 -12.24 3.87
CA SER A 124 -11.92 -12.17 5.28
C SER A 124 -11.55 -10.74 5.71
N LEU A 125 -10.98 -9.94 4.82
CA LEU A 125 -10.63 -8.54 5.07
C LEU A 125 -11.86 -7.66 5.39
N THR A 126 -13.06 -8.03 4.95
CA THR A 126 -14.30 -7.33 5.34
C THR A 126 -14.65 -7.45 6.83
N SER A 127 -13.90 -8.20 7.62
CA SER A 127 -14.08 -8.27 9.07
C SER A 127 -12.99 -7.51 9.83
N VAL A 128 -12.08 -6.82 9.13
CA VAL A 128 -10.94 -6.13 9.73
C VAL A 128 -11.26 -4.64 9.90
N PRO A 129 -11.52 -4.17 11.14
CA PRO A 129 -11.95 -2.78 11.36
C PRO A 129 -10.81 -1.75 11.26
N ALA A 130 -9.55 -2.18 11.33
CA ALA A 130 -8.37 -1.31 11.34
C ALA A 130 -7.72 -1.11 9.96
N MET A 131 -8.45 -1.40 8.87
CA MET A 131 -7.92 -1.30 7.50
C MET A 131 -8.40 0.00 6.84
N ASP A 132 -7.46 0.87 6.49
CA ASP A 132 -7.74 2.14 5.83
C ASP A 132 -7.84 1.96 4.30
N ILE A 133 -6.91 1.18 3.72
CA ILE A 133 -6.74 1.06 2.28
C ILE A 133 -6.69 -0.41 1.86
N LEU A 134 -7.51 -0.78 0.88
CA LEU A 134 -7.37 -2.02 0.15
C LEU A 134 -6.42 -1.78 -1.03
N SER A 135 -5.20 -2.29 -0.90
CA SER A 135 -4.13 -2.13 -1.89
C SER A 135 -4.33 -3.08 -3.07
N TYR A 136 -3.96 -2.62 -4.26
CA TYR A 136 -3.90 -3.44 -5.46
C TYR A 136 -2.56 -3.23 -6.15
N ASN A 137 -1.80 -4.32 -6.32
CA ASN A 137 -0.59 -4.31 -7.13
C ASN A 137 -0.93 -4.80 -8.55
N PRO A 138 -0.73 -4.00 -9.62
CA PRO A 138 -0.95 -4.43 -10.99
C PRO A 138 0.03 -5.50 -11.50
N GLU A 139 1.20 -5.65 -10.86
CA GLU A 139 2.21 -6.66 -11.19
C GLU A 139 1.74 -8.08 -10.84
N ASN A 140 1.02 -8.20 -9.72
CA ASN A 140 0.40 -9.44 -9.31
C ASN A 140 -0.98 -9.51 -9.96
N ARG A 141 -1.18 -10.45 -10.89
CA ARG A 141 -2.50 -10.72 -11.49
C ARG A 141 -3.39 -11.42 -10.46
N SER A 142 -3.78 -10.71 -9.41
CA SER A 142 -4.67 -11.25 -8.39
C SER A 142 -6.06 -11.42 -9.00
N GLU A 143 -6.49 -12.67 -9.16
CA GLU A 143 -7.70 -13.06 -9.89
C GLU A 143 -9.01 -12.88 -9.09
N PHE A 144 -8.96 -12.22 -7.94
CA PHE A 144 -10.15 -12.01 -7.12
C PHE A 144 -11.16 -11.06 -7.80
N LYS A 145 -12.43 -11.42 -7.67
CA LYS A 145 -13.59 -10.75 -8.24
C LYS A 145 -14.34 -9.97 -7.16
N PHE A 146 -14.83 -8.79 -7.52
CA PHE A 146 -15.72 -8.00 -6.69
C PHE A 146 -17.18 -8.30 -7.02
N THR A 147 -17.97 -8.52 -5.96
CA THR A 147 -19.44 -8.47 -6.04
C THR A 147 -19.93 -7.15 -5.45
N ARG A 148 -21.12 -6.69 -5.85
CA ARG A 148 -21.70 -5.44 -5.34
C ARG A 148 -21.84 -5.46 -3.81
N LYS A 149 -22.21 -6.61 -3.25
CA LYS A 149 -22.31 -6.81 -1.80
C LYS A 149 -20.95 -6.63 -1.12
N LEU A 150 -19.92 -7.30 -1.65
CA LEU A 150 -18.57 -7.25 -1.11
C LEU A 150 -18.00 -5.83 -1.15
N TYR A 151 -18.17 -5.13 -2.26
CA TYR A 151 -17.70 -3.75 -2.41
C TYR A 151 -18.36 -2.81 -1.39
N LYS A 152 -19.69 -2.91 -1.22
CA LYS A 152 -20.43 -2.12 -0.23
C LYS A 152 -19.98 -2.38 1.20
N GLN A 153 -19.55 -3.59 1.54
CA GLN A 153 -19.04 -3.90 2.89
C GLN A 153 -17.79 -3.06 3.19
N PHE A 154 -16.83 -2.99 2.28
CA PHE A 154 -15.64 -2.15 2.44
C PHE A 154 -15.97 -0.66 2.49
N VAL A 155 -16.89 -0.18 1.64
CA VAL A 155 -17.34 1.22 1.66
C VAL A 155 -17.98 1.56 3.02
N ASN A 156 -18.81 0.69 3.56
CA ASN A 156 -19.43 0.88 4.88
C ASN A 156 -18.40 0.89 6.02
N GLN A 157 -17.28 0.20 5.83
CA GLN A 157 -16.13 0.21 6.75
C GLN A 157 -15.21 1.41 6.57
N LYS A 158 -15.54 2.33 5.65
CA LYS A 158 -14.73 3.49 5.29
C LYS A 158 -13.34 3.11 4.74
N THR A 159 -13.20 1.92 4.17
CA THR A 159 -11.99 1.51 3.45
C THR A 159 -11.98 2.13 2.05
N TYR A 160 -10.80 2.55 1.62
CA TYR A 160 -10.55 3.09 0.28
C TYR A 160 -9.89 2.05 -0.62
N PHE A 161 -10.27 2.02 -1.89
CA PHE A 161 -9.68 1.15 -2.91
C PHE A 161 -8.56 1.88 -3.63
N GLU A 162 -7.39 1.26 -3.69
CA GLU A 162 -6.23 1.87 -4.32
C GLU A 162 -6.11 1.50 -5.80
N LEU A 163 -5.81 2.49 -6.63
CA LEU A 163 -5.38 2.34 -8.02
C LEU A 163 -3.99 2.95 -8.18
N VAL A 164 -3.03 2.13 -8.58
CA VAL A 164 -1.62 2.50 -8.65
C VAL A 164 -1.22 2.76 -10.10
N TYR A 165 -0.78 3.98 -10.42
CA TYR A 165 -0.53 4.36 -11.82
C TYR A 165 0.92 4.18 -12.30
N ALA A 166 1.94 4.29 -11.43
CA ALA A 166 3.33 4.30 -11.90
C ALA A 166 3.78 3.05 -12.67
N PRO A 167 3.43 1.81 -12.25
CA PRO A 167 3.81 0.61 -13.00
C PRO A 167 3.25 0.59 -14.43
N GLY A 168 2.07 1.18 -14.65
CA GLY A 168 1.46 1.30 -15.97
C GLY A 168 2.15 2.31 -16.90
N ILE A 169 3.06 3.15 -16.39
CA ILE A 169 3.89 4.03 -17.23
C ILE A 169 4.94 3.19 -17.96
N ALA A 170 5.60 2.28 -17.24
CA ALA A 170 6.70 1.48 -17.76
C ALA A 170 6.24 0.31 -18.64
N ASP A 171 5.13 -0.36 -18.28
CA ASP A 171 4.66 -1.56 -18.98
C ASP A 171 3.18 -1.42 -19.42
N ALA A 172 2.94 -1.69 -20.70
CA ALA A 172 1.60 -1.70 -21.30
C ALA A 172 0.69 -2.79 -20.72
N THR A 173 1.25 -3.92 -20.30
CA THR A 173 0.51 -5.03 -19.67
C THR A 173 -0.02 -4.59 -18.31
N LEU A 174 0.82 -3.95 -17.49
CA LEU A 174 0.43 -3.41 -16.19
C LEU A 174 -0.59 -2.28 -16.33
N ARG A 175 -0.46 -1.45 -17.38
CA ARG A 175 -1.46 -0.44 -17.72
C ARG A 175 -2.82 -1.06 -18.03
N LYS A 176 -2.86 -2.15 -18.80
CA LYS A 176 -4.09 -2.89 -19.06
C LYS A 176 -4.71 -3.44 -17.77
N ASN A 177 -3.89 -3.99 -16.87
CA ASN A 177 -4.35 -4.50 -15.58
C ASN A 177 -4.99 -3.40 -14.72
N LEU A 178 -4.36 -2.22 -14.67
CA LEU A 178 -4.89 -1.04 -14.00
C LEU A 178 -6.26 -0.63 -14.54
N LEU A 179 -6.40 -0.50 -15.87
CA LEU A 179 -7.67 -0.14 -16.52
C LEU A 179 -8.76 -1.19 -16.29
N VAL A 180 -8.41 -2.47 -16.38
CA VAL A 180 -9.37 -3.55 -16.10
C VAL A 180 -9.86 -3.48 -14.64
N ARG A 181 -8.96 -3.26 -13.69
CA ARG A 181 -9.32 -3.13 -12.27
C ARG A 181 -10.22 -1.92 -12.03
N SER A 182 -9.89 -0.79 -12.65
CA SER A 182 -10.63 0.46 -12.52
C SER A 182 -12.07 0.33 -13.06
N HIS A 183 -12.24 -0.31 -14.22
CA HIS A 183 -13.55 -0.65 -14.78
C HIS A 183 -14.36 -1.59 -13.89
N ILE A 184 -13.72 -2.57 -13.23
CA ILE A 184 -14.40 -3.44 -12.25
C ILE A 184 -14.93 -2.61 -11.08
N TYR A 185 -14.13 -1.68 -10.54
CA TYR A 185 -14.59 -0.80 -9.45
C TYR A 185 -15.73 0.11 -9.88
N LYS A 186 -15.70 0.65 -11.10
CA LYS A 186 -16.82 1.43 -11.65
C LYS A 186 -18.07 0.58 -11.82
N ALA A 187 -17.97 -0.61 -12.42
CA ALA A 187 -19.11 -1.48 -12.69
C ALA A 187 -19.78 -2.01 -11.41
N VAL A 188 -18.99 -2.34 -10.39
CA VAL A 188 -19.48 -2.95 -9.15
C VAL A 188 -19.82 -1.89 -8.11
N GLY A 189 -18.97 -0.88 -7.95
CA GLY A 189 -18.99 0.08 -6.84
C GLY A 189 -19.31 1.52 -7.22
N LYS A 190 -19.55 1.79 -8.51
CA LYS A 190 -19.76 3.15 -9.05
C LYS A 190 -18.61 4.11 -8.71
N SER A 191 -17.40 3.58 -8.57
CA SER A 191 -16.18 4.34 -8.25
C SER A 191 -16.21 5.08 -6.91
N THR A 192 -16.94 4.53 -5.93
CA THR A 192 -16.97 5.08 -4.57
C THR A 192 -15.71 4.70 -3.78
N ASN A 193 -15.16 5.65 -3.03
CA ASN A 193 -13.95 5.44 -2.21
C ASN A 193 -12.72 4.96 -2.99
N ILE A 194 -12.52 5.40 -4.24
CA ILE A 194 -11.28 5.12 -4.97
C ILE A 194 -10.24 6.21 -4.69
N ILE A 195 -9.01 5.80 -4.42
CA ILE A 195 -7.83 6.67 -4.39
C ILE A 195 -6.86 6.26 -5.49
N VAL A 196 -6.18 7.25 -6.07
CA VAL A 196 -5.12 7.03 -7.05
C VAL A 196 -3.80 7.41 -6.41
N THR A 197 -2.83 6.50 -6.45
CA THR A 197 -1.51 6.68 -5.84
C THR A 197 -0.40 6.36 -6.84
N SER A 198 0.81 6.84 -6.57
CA SER A 198 1.89 6.64 -7.54
C SER A 198 2.48 5.24 -7.48
N HIS A 199 2.94 4.75 -6.33
CA HIS A 199 3.89 3.64 -6.20
C HIS A 199 5.12 3.82 -7.09
N ALA A 200 5.61 5.07 -7.15
CA ALA A 200 6.77 5.40 -7.97
C ALA A 200 8.06 4.84 -7.36
N HIS A 201 8.72 3.91 -8.05
CA HIS A 201 10.06 3.46 -7.70
C HIS A 201 11.18 4.41 -8.14
N LEU A 202 10.90 5.31 -9.08
CA LEU A 202 11.90 6.23 -9.65
C LEU A 202 11.34 7.66 -9.66
N PRO A 203 12.20 8.70 -9.52
CA PRO A 203 11.76 10.09 -9.49
C PRO A 203 10.97 10.50 -10.74
N HIS A 204 11.24 9.92 -11.91
CA HIS A 204 10.53 10.26 -13.15
C HIS A 204 9.23 9.47 -13.35
N HIS A 205 8.82 8.61 -12.41
CA HIS A 205 7.51 7.94 -12.44
C HIS A 205 6.41 8.75 -11.74
N ILE A 206 6.76 9.67 -10.83
CA ILE A 206 5.77 10.57 -10.24
C ILE A 206 5.25 11.57 -11.30
N ARG A 207 3.97 11.91 -11.23
CA ARG A 207 3.28 12.82 -12.16
C ARG A 207 2.62 13.94 -11.37
N GLY A 208 2.39 15.08 -12.02
CA GLY A 208 1.70 16.18 -11.37
C GLY A 208 0.27 15.78 -10.99
N PRO A 209 -0.27 16.30 -9.88
CA PRO A 209 -1.61 15.93 -9.44
C PRO A 209 -2.67 16.26 -10.48
N TYR A 210 -2.50 17.34 -11.24
CA TYR A 210 -3.38 17.70 -12.36
C TYR A 210 -3.30 16.69 -13.52
N ASP A 211 -2.11 16.17 -13.83
CA ASP A 211 -1.95 15.12 -14.84
C ASP A 211 -2.63 13.82 -14.39
N VAL A 212 -2.49 13.47 -13.10
CA VAL A 212 -3.15 12.30 -12.51
C VAL A 212 -4.67 12.47 -12.54
N MET A 213 -5.20 13.67 -12.28
CA MET A 213 -6.64 13.95 -12.40
C MET A 213 -7.15 13.77 -13.82
N ASN A 214 -6.35 14.07 -14.84
CA ASN A 214 -6.72 13.82 -16.24
C ASN A 214 -6.82 12.32 -16.58
N LEU A 215 -6.27 11.42 -15.76
CA LEU A 215 -6.47 9.98 -15.88
C LEU A 215 -7.81 9.53 -15.30
N TYR A 216 -8.43 10.32 -14.41
CA TYR A 216 -9.64 9.95 -13.70
C TYR A 216 -10.81 9.54 -14.61
N PRO A 217 -11.10 10.23 -15.74
CA PRO A 217 -12.17 9.82 -16.66
C PRO A 217 -11.98 8.41 -17.26
N PHE A 218 -10.73 7.93 -17.34
CA PHE A 218 -10.43 6.59 -17.83
C PHE A 218 -10.42 5.55 -16.71
N LEU A 219 -10.20 5.98 -15.47
CA LEU A 219 -10.12 5.09 -14.30
C LEU A 219 -11.47 4.93 -13.58
N CYS A 220 -12.31 5.96 -13.53
CA CYS A 220 -13.45 6.02 -12.62
C CYS A 220 -14.79 6.28 -13.29
#